data_AF-I1QBV0-F1
#
_entry.id   AF-I1QBV0-F1
#
_cell.length_a   1.000
_cell.length_b   1.000
_cell.length_c   1.000
_cell.angle_alpha   90.00
_cell.angle_beta   90.00
_cell.angle_gamma   90.00
#
_symmetry.space_group_name_H-M   'P 1'
#
loop_
_entity.id
_entity.type
_entity.pdbx_description
1 polymer ?
#
loop_
_entity_poly.entity_id
_entity_poly.type
_entity_poly.pdbx_seq_one_letter_code
_entity_poly.pdbx_strand_id
1 'polypeptide(L)'
;MRVLPLRATTALLATLLVAASFQDLTVAADGGGGVVPVPDSVCDAKCQKRCSLKLAGRCMGLCKMCCHDCGGCVPSGPYASKDECPCYRDMVSPKSRRPKCP
;
A
#
# COMPACT_ATOMS: atom_id res chain seq x y z
N MET A 1 53.78 -16.12 -0.54
CA MET A 1 53.06 -15.10 -1.35
C MET A 1 52.30 -15.84 -2.45
N ARG A 2 51.01 -16.14 -2.23
CA ARG A 2 50.19 -16.87 -3.21
C ARG A 2 49.64 -15.87 -4.22
N VAL A 3 50.28 -15.77 -5.38
CA VAL A 3 49.75 -15.08 -6.55
C VAL A 3 48.55 -15.88 -7.05
N LEU A 4 47.35 -15.41 -6.71
CA LEU A 4 46.12 -15.98 -7.22
C LEU A 4 46.08 -15.75 -8.75
N PRO A 5 45.79 -16.77 -9.58
CA PRO A 5 45.86 -16.61 -11.03
C PRO A 5 44.91 -15.50 -11.48
N LEU A 6 45.35 -14.67 -12.43
CA LEU A 6 44.60 -13.52 -12.97
C LEU A 6 43.16 -13.89 -13.40
N ARG A 7 42.96 -15.15 -13.81
CA ARG A 7 41.65 -15.72 -14.16
C ARG A 7 40.72 -15.95 -12.96
N ALA A 8 41.29 -16.32 -11.81
CA ALA A 8 40.54 -16.46 -10.57
C ALA A 8 40.16 -15.09 -9.99
N THR A 9 41.03 -14.07 -10.13
CA THR A 9 40.69 -12.70 -9.71
C THR A 9 39.58 -12.11 -10.58
N THR A 10 39.57 -12.35 -11.90
CA THR A 10 38.49 -11.89 -12.78
C THR A 10 37.17 -12.61 -12.49
N ALA A 11 37.22 -13.92 -12.19
CA ALA A 11 36.03 -14.68 -11.82
C ALA A 11 35.43 -14.21 -10.49
N LEU A 12 36.27 -13.90 -9.49
CA LEU A 12 35.83 -13.39 -8.19
C LEU A 12 35.23 -11.98 -8.29
N LEU A 13 35.81 -11.10 -9.11
CA LEU A 13 35.25 -9.77 -9.37
C LEU A 13 33.89 -9.88 -10.09
N ALA A 14 33.76 -10.78 -11.06
CA ALA A 14 32.52 -10.98 -11.80
C ALA A 14 31.38 -11.47 -10.88
N THR A 15 31.65 -12.39 -9.95
CA THR A 15 30.65 -12.83 -8.97
C THR A 15 30.28 -11.75 -7.96
N LEU A 16 31.24 -10.91 -7.52
CA LEU A 16 30.95 -9.76 -6.65
C LEU A 16 30.09 -8.70 -7.35
N LEU A 17 30.37 -8.40 -8.63
CA LEU A 17 29.56 -7.48 -9.45
C LEU A 17 28.12 -7.98 -9.65
N VAL A 18 27.95 -9.28 -9.89
CA VAL A 18 26.62 -9.90 -10.00
C VAL A 18 25.88 -9.86 -8.65
N ALA A 19 26.56 -10.14 -7.53
CA ALA A 19 25.96 -10.08 -6.20
C ALA A 19 25.48 -8.66 -5.82
N ALA A 20 26.22 -7.62 -6.20
CA ALA A 20 25.86 -6.23 -5.93
C ALA A 20 24.56 -5.79 -6.64
N SER A 21 24.16 -6.50 -7.70
CA SER A 21 22.95 -6.22 -8.51
C SER A 21 21.65 -6.67 -7.84
N PHE A 22 21.71 -7.50 -6.78
CA PHE A 22 20.52 -8.05 -6.12
C PHE A 22 20.07 -7.26 -4.88
N GLN A 23 20.67 -6.10 -4.61
CA GLN A 23 20.44 -5.37 -3.36
C GLN A 23 19.20 -4.48 -3.34
N ASP A 24 18.39 -4.43 -4.41
CA ASP A 24 17.18 -3.60 -4.49
C ASP A 24 15.89 -4.28 -4.00
N LEU A 25 15.97 -5.24 -3.07
CA LEU A 25 14.79 -5.74 -2.33
C LEU A 25 14.88 -5.46 -0.83
N THR A 26 15.20 -4.22 -0.47
CA THR A 26 14.80 -3.69 0.83
C THR A 26 13.38 -3.14 0.71
N VAL A 27 12.36 -3.95 1.05
CA VAL A 27 11.03 -3.41 1.37
C VAL A 27 11.18 -2.64 2.68
N ALA A 28 11.36 -1.33 2.56
CA ALA A 28 11.03 -0.42 3.63
C ALA A 28 9.51 -0.49 3.82
N ALA A 29 9.08 -0.87 5.02
CA ALA A 29 7.71 -0.67 5.49
C ALA A 29 7.52 0.84 5.72
N ASP A 30 7.46 1.61 4.64
CA ASP A 30 7.03 3.00 4.66
C ASP A 30 5.58 3.05 4.18
N GLY A 31 4.75 3.80 4.91
CA GLY A 31 3.29 3.82 4.80
C GLY A 31 2.76 4.51 3.54
N GLY A 32 3.32 4.21 2.37
CA GLY A 32 2.99 4.86 1.10
C GLY A 32 2.83 3.88 -0.06
N GLY A 33 1.58 3.48 -0.31
CA GLY A 33 1.04 3.33 -1.67
C GLY A 33 1.77 2.41 -2.66
N GLY A 34 1.90 1.12 -2.33
CA GLY A 34 1.96 0.10 -3.38
C GLY A 34 0.58 0.02 -4.04
N VAL A 35 0.41 0.57 -5.24
CA VAL A 35 -0.84 0.50 -6.00
C VAL A 35 -1.06 -0.92 -6.50
N VAL A 36 -1.46 -1.82 -5.61
CA VAL A 36 -2.12 -3.05 -6.03
C VAL A 36 -3.40 -2.60 -6.74
N PRO A 37 -3.62 -2.96 -8.02
CA PRO A 37 -4.84 -2.61 -8.71
C PRO A 37 -6.02 -3.26 -7.97
N VAL A 38 -6.78 -2.44 -7.25
CA VAL A 38 -7.99 -2.89 -6.56
C VAL A 38 -9.13 -2.84 -7.56
N PRO A 39 -9.78 -3.98 -7.89
CA PRO A 39 -10.93 -3.96 -8.78
C PRO A 39 -12.09 -3.19 -8.12
N ASP A 40 -12.78 -2.37 -8.91
CA ASP A 40 -13.87 -1.49 -8.43
C ASP A 40 -14.95 -2.26 -7.67
N SER A 41 -15.24 -3.50 -8.09
CA SER A 41 -16.24 -4.36 -7.44
C SER A 41 -15.94 -4.65 -5.96
N VAL A 42 -14.67 -4.70 -5.57
CA VAL A 42 -14.25 -4.90 -4.17
C VAL A 42 -14.59 -3.67 -3.33
N CYS A 43 -14.26 -2.48 -3.84
CA CYS A 43 -14.57 -1.23 -3.16
C CYS A 43 -16.08 -0.98 -3.14
N ASP A 44 -16.80 -1.30 -4.21
CA ASP A 44 -18.25 -1.18 -4.30
C ASP A 44 -18.96 -2.00 -3.22
N ALA A 45 -18.63 -3.30 -3.11
CA ALA A 45 -19.25 -4.18 -2.13
C ALA A 45 -18.96 -3.74 -0.68
N LYS A 46 -17.70 -3.41 -0.37
CA LYS A 46 -17.32 -2.99 0.99
C LYS A 46 -17.92 -1.63 1.36
N CYS A 47 -17.85 -0.67 0.45
CA CYS A 47 -18.44 0.65 0.68
C CYS A 47 -19.95 0.58 0.82
N GLN A 48 -20.64 -0.29 0.07
CA GLN A 48 -22.10 -0.49 0.20
C GLN A 48 -22.47 -0.89 1.63
N LYS A 49 -21.69 -1.79 2.26
CA LYS A 49 -21.87 -2.13 3.68
C LYS A 49 -21.53 -0.96 4.59
N ARG A 50 -20.41 -0.27 4.35
CA ARG A 50 -19.94 0.83 5.21
C ARG A 50 -20.88 2.03 5.25
N CYS A 51 -21.49 2.34 4.11
CA CYS A 51 -22.39 3.49 3.94
C CYS A 51 -23.87 3.13 4.04
N SER A 52 -24.24 1.91 4.46
CA SER A 52 -25.63 1.42 4.46
C SER A 52 -26.61 2.27 5.27
N LEU A 53 -26.12 3.08 6.22
CA LEU A 53 -26.91 3.98 7.07
C LEU A 53 -26.68 5.48 6.77
N LYS A 54 -25.93 5.81 5.73
CA LYS A 54 -25.61 7.20 5.36
C LYS A 54 -26.39 7.61 4.11
N LEU A 55 -26.66 8.90 3.95
CA LEU A 55 -27.25 9.44 2.72
C LEU A 55 -26.39 9.04 1.51
N ALA A 56 -26.98 8.30 0.58
CA ALA A 56 -26.31 7.77 -0.61
C ALA A 56 -25.71 8.91 -1.45
N GLY A 57 -24.51 8.71 -2.00
CA GLY A 57 -23.80 9.70 -2.82
C GLY A 57 -22.48 10.16 -2.17
N ARG A 58 -22.53 11.02 -1.15
CA ARG A 58 -21.31 11.59 -0.54
C ARG A 58 -20.46 10.54 0.17
N CYS A 59 -21.09 9.62 0.91
CA CYS A 59 -20.37 8.55 1.60
C CYS A 59 -19.69 7.60 0.61
N MET A 60 -20.41 7.19 -0.45
CA MET A 60 -19.87 6.31 -1.49
C MET A 60 -18.61 6.88 -2.13
N GLY A 61 -18.64 8.12 -2.61
CA GLY A 61 -17.51 8.72 -3.31
C GLY A 61 -16.25 8.80 -2.44
N LEU A 62 -16.41 9.23 -1.18
CA LEU A 62 -15.29 9.28 -0.24
C LEU A 62 -14.78 7.89 0.13
N CYS A 63 -15.68 6.93 0.38
CA CYS A 63 -15.31 5.56 0.73
C CYS A 63 -14.52 4.89 -0.40
N LYS A 64 -15.00 4.98 -1.65
CA LYS A 64 -14.32 4.35 -2.81
C LYS A 64 -12.93 4.94 -3.02
N MET A 65 -12.80 6.27 -3.00
CA MET A 65 -11.49 6.92 -3.07
C MET A 65 -10.56 6.43 -1.95
N CYS A 66 -11.05 6.39 -0.71
CA CYS A 66 -10.25 5.86 0.40
C CYS A 66 -9.92 4.37 0.26
N CYS A 67 -10.81 3.59 -0.31
CA CYS A 67 -10.60 2.17 -0.57
C CYS A 67 -9.46 1.97 -1.57
N HIS A 68 -9.47 2.68 -2.71
CA HIS A 68 -8.40 2.58 -3.70
C HIS A 68 -7.05 3.11 -3.17
N ASP A 69 -7.06 4.27 -2.51
CA ASP A 69 -5.86 4.87 -1.91
C ASP A 69 -5.23 3.96 -0.84
N CYS A 70 -6.05 3.14 -0.16
CA CYS A 70 -5.61 2.22 0.89
C CYS A 70 -5.58 0.74 0.47
N GLY A 71 -5.43 0.44 -0.82
CA GLY A 71 -5.21 -0.93 -1.28
C GLY A 71 -6.40 -1.88 -1.06
N GLY A 72 -7.62 -1.35 -1.05
CA GLY A 72 -8.85 -2.12 -0.95
C GLY A 72 -9.35 -2.35 0.48
N CYS A 73 -8.68 -1.76 1.48
CA CYS A 73 -9.13 -1.86 2.87
C CYS A 73 -10.25 -0.85 3.15
N VAL A 74 -11.39 -1.36 3.63
CA VAL A 74 -12.50 -0.57 4.16
C VAL A 74 -12.95 -1.27 5.43
N PRO A 75 -13.10 -0.54 6.56
CA PRO A 75 -13.61 -1.13 7.79
C PRO A 75 -14.96 -1.79 7.61
N SER A 76 -15.23 -2.83 8.38
CA SER A 76 -16.50 -3.53 8.33
C SER A 76 -17.66 -2.56 8.58
N GLY A 77 -18.64 -2.58 7.68
CA GLY A 77 -19.77 -1.65 7.74
C GLY A 77 -20.93 -2.13 8.61
N PRO A 78 -21.78 -1.23 9.14
CA PRO A 78 -21.64 0.23 9.23
C PRO A 78 -21.05 0.70 10.58
N TYR A 79 -20.82 -0.22 11.53
CA TYR A 79 -20.50 0.12 12.92
C TYR A 79 -19.06 -0.13 13.34
N ALA A 80 -18.26 -0.84 12.54
CA ALA A 80 -16.92 -1.19 12.98
C ALA A 80 -16.00 0.02 13.12
N SER A 81 -14.99 -0.12 13.98
CA SER A 81 -13.98 0.92 14.15
C SER A 81 -13.16 1.09 12.87
N LYS A 82 -12.68 2.32 12.62
CA LYS A 82 -11.73 2.58 11.54
C LYS A 82 -10.37 1.91 11.79
N ASP A 83 -10.08 1.52 13.03
CA ASP A 83 -8.83 0.84 13.39
C ASP A 83 -8.62 -0.50 12.68
N GLU A 84 -9.68 -1.12 12.15
CA GLU A 84 -9.57 -2.30 11.28
C GLU A 84 -8.74 -2.03 10.02
N CYS A 85 -8.70 -0.77 9.56
CA CYS A 85 -7.93 -0.32 8.41
C CYS A 85 -7.15 0.95 8.76
N PRO A 86 -5.91 0.85 9.29
CA PRO A 86 -5.11 2.01 9.71
C PRO A 86 -4.94 3.09 8.62
N CYS A 87 -4.63 2.72 7.38
CA CYS A 87 -4.56 3.69 6.27
C CYS A 87 -5.87 4.46 6.07
N TYR A 88 -7.00 3.75 6.11
CA TYR A 88 -8.33 4.34 5.92
C TYR A 88 -8.70 5.27 7.09
N ARG A 89 -8.29 4.92 8.31
CA ARG A 89 -8.46 5.74 9.52
C ARG A 89 -7.64 7.03 9.45
N ASP A 90 -6.37 6.91 9.06
CA ASP A 90 -5.38 7.98 9.17
C ASP A 90 -5.43 8.97 7.98
N MET A 91 -6.23 8.65 6.98
CA MET A 91 -6.47 9.53 5.84
C MET A 91 -7.20 10.82 6.24
N VAL A 92 -6.52 11.94 6.01
CA VAL A 92 -6.96 13.29 6.34
C VAL A 92 -7.04 14.17 5.11
N SER A 93 -8.01 15.09 5.10
CA SER A 93 -8.11 16.09 4.04
C SER A 93 -6.92 17.06 4.12
N PRO A 94 -6.16 17.27 3.03
CA PRO A 94 -5.05 18.23 3.02
C PRO A 94 -5.50 19.65 3.38
N LYS A 95 -6.73 20.02 3.03
CA LYS A 95 -7.27 21.37 3.24
C LYS A 95 -7.77 21.60 4.66
N SER A 96 -8.54 20.66 5.21
CA SER A 96 -9.22 20.85 6.51
C SER A 96 -8.56 20.13 7.67
N ARG A 97 -7.58 19.25 7.41
CA ARG A 97 -6.92 18.36 8.39
C ARG A 97 -7.89 17.48 9.18
N ARG A 98 -9.14 17.34 8.72
CA ARG A 98 -10.17 16.46 9.28
C ARG A 98 -10.08 15.06 8.65
N PRO A 99 -10.59 14.01 9.34
CA PRO A 99 -10.74 12.69 8.75
C PRO A 99 -11.47 12.77 7.41
N LYS A 100 -10.86 12.19 6.37
CA LYS A 100 -11.35 12.24 4.99
C LYS A 100 -12.37 11.13 4.72
N CYS A 101 -12.09 9.94 5.25
CA CYS A 101 -12.84 8.74 4.96
C CYS A 101 -14.04 8.59 5.92
N PRO A 102 -15.19 8.07 5.45
CA PRO A 102 -16.40 7.93 6.26
C PRO A 102 -16.27 6.87 7.35
#